data_AF-A0A7S3QF79-F1
#
_entry.id   AF-A0A7S3QF79-F1
#
_cell.length_a   1.000
_cell.length_b   1.000
_cell.length_c   1.000
_cell.angle_alpha   90.00
_cell.angle_beta   90.00
_cell.angle_gamma   90.00
#
_symmetry.space_group_name_H-M   'P 1'
#
loop_
_entity.id
_entity.type
_entity.pdbx_description
1 polymer ?
#
loop_
_entity_poly.entity_id
_entity_poly.type
_entity_poly.pdbx_seq_one_letter_code
_entity_poly.pdbx_strand_id
1 'polypeptide(L)'
;KRKTESKKMIRKILLWGQDDKKATFPRRRREDQHSHSSGGESGTDDKKDKIVPTLIHQVPNTNLLGAGEISIVVISDTHGDHRKLDMPPTADLLIHAGDFTLYGKKEQVEDFNCWLGELPYRHKIVVNGNHECNAVWKGSVKKLLSNAIFLQNEFLELTDIGEEKNNNLRIYGMDFSWPCLGGNPAFEQIDMPMDILISHCPADGFVDNRMGCPALTQATFRLKPRLVISGHIHNARGVATSQDDEITFINAATARGGHSFGQQPIIIQFVNADDNEQQCEENRATGRVMAVRQAFIDYFM
;
A
#
# COMPACT_ATOMS: atom_id res chain seq x y z
N LYS A 1 36.88 5.13 2.70
CA LYS A 1 36.00 4.80 3.86
C LYS A 1 34.49 4.90 3.57
N ARG A 2 33.98 5.79 2.68
CA ARG A 2 32.54 5.86 2.35
C ARG A 2 32.02 4.78 1.37
N LYS A 3 32.86 4.27 0.46
CA LYS A 3 32.47 3.19 -0.51
C LYS A 3 32.29 1.79 0.12
N THR A 4 32.76 1.57 1.35
CA THR A 4 32.70 0.28 2.06
C THR A 4 31.46 0.14 2.95
N GLU A 5 30.87 1.24 3.42
CA GLU A 5 29.64 1.28 4.21
C GLU A 5 28.41 0.96 3.34
N SER A 6 28.30 1.58 2.16
CA SER A 6 27.21 1.29 1.21
C SER A 6 27.21 -0.17 0.73
N LYS A 7 28.38 -0.77 0.54
CA LYS A 7 28.48 -2.20 0.19
C LYS A 7 28.06 -3.12 1.35
N LYS A 8 28.28 -2.72 2.62
CA LYS A 8 27.81 -3.49 3.80
C LYS A 8 26.31 -3.37 4.02
N MET A 9 25.72 -2.21 3.72
CA MET A 9 24.27 -1.99 3.82
C MET A 9 23.52 -2.76 2.73
N ILE A 10 24.01 -2.73 1.49
CA ILE A 10 23.48 -3.55 0.38
C ILE A 10 23.64 -5.05 0.69
N ARG A 11 24.77 -5.47 1.29
CA ARG A 11 24.99 -6.88 1.70
C ARG A 11 24.10 -7.33 2.87
N LYS A 12 23.57 -6.40 3.68
CA LYS A 12 22.58 -6.69 4.73
C LYS A 12 21.18 -6.86 4.16
N ILE A 13 20.81 -6.10 3.13
CA ILE A 13 19.56 -6.31 2.37
C ILE A 13 19.60 -7.67 1.63
N LEU A 14 20.78 -8.07 1.14
CA LEU A 14 21.05 -9.31 0.37
C LEU A 14 20.82 -10.64 1.10
N LEU A 15 20.74 -10.69 2.44
CA LEU A 15 20.62 -11.95 3.20
C LEU A 15 19.26 -12.16 3.87
N TRP A 16 18.36 -11.18 3.81
CA TRP A 16 17.10 -11.22 4.54
C TRP A 16 15.95 -11.84 3.75
N GLY A 17 16.14 -12.07 2.45
CA GLY A 17 15.18 -12.75 1.59
C GLY A 17 15.41 -14.25 1.43
N GLN A 18 16.13 -14.96 2.31
CA GLN A 18 16.31 -16.42 2.14
C GLN A 18 16.01 -17.29 3.37
N ASP A 19 15.78 -16.73 4.56
CA ASP A 19 15.51 -17.54 5.76
C ASP A 19 14.52 -16.84 6.73
N ASP A 20 13.24 -16.87 6.41
CA ASP A 20 12.15 -16.39 7.30
C ASP A 20 12.08 -17.14 8.64
N LYS A 21 12.78 -18.28 8.78
CA LYS A 21 12.79 -19.07 10.01
C LYS A 21 13.73 -18.54 11.11
N LYS A 22 14.55 -17.50 10.82
CA LYS A 22 15.52 -16.95 11.80
C LYS A 22 15.64 -15.43 11.79
N ALA A 23 14.68 -14.69 11.26
CA ALA A 23 14.61 -13.24 11.44
C ALA A 23 14.28 -12.92 12.91
N THR A 24 15.27 -12.85 13.78
CA THR A 24 15.12 -12.21 15.09
C THR A 24 14.98 -10.70 14.84
N PHE A 25 13.73 -10.24 14.76
CA PHE A 25 13.39 -8.84 14.66
C PHE A 25 14.00 -8.06 15.83
N PRO A 26 14.69 -6.93 15.61
CA PRO A 26 14.92 -5.98 16.68
C PRO A 26 13.56 -5.42 17.09
N ARG A 27 12.94 -6.04 18.11
CA ARG A 27 11.81 -5.43 18.82
C ARG A 27 12.26 -4.04 19.27
N ARG A 28 11.51 -2.97 18.92
CA ARG A 28 11.64 -1.71 19.65
C ARG A 28 11.47 -2.07 21.13
N ARG A 29 12.53 -1.94 21.93
CA ARG A 29 12.49 -2.24 23.37
C ARG A 29 11.36 -1.42 23.97
N ARG A 30 10.46 -2.07 24.72
CA ARG A 30 9.70 -1.39 25.75
C ARG A 30 10.73 -0.92 26.76
N GLU A 31 10.96 0.39 26.86
CA GLU A 31 11.58 0.92 28.07
C GLU A 31 10.50 0.91 29.14
N ASP A 32 10.56 -0.13 29.98
CA ASP A 32 9.77 -0.21 31.20
C ASP A 32 10.25 0.90 32.15
N GLN A 33 9.37 1.86 32.44
CA GLN A 33 9.63 2.95 33.37
C GLN A 33 9.64 2.41 34.81
N HIS A 34 10.83 2.07 35.30
CA HIS A 34 11.11 2.00 36.73
C HIS A 34 12.41 2.75 37.04
N SER A 35 12.28 4.00 37.48
CA SER A 35 13.27 4.72 38.28
C SER A 35 12.50 5.77 39.09
N HIS A 36 12.29 5.57 40.39
CA HIS A 36 13.14 6.15 41.45
C HIS A 36 13.59 7.60 41.16
N SER A 37 13.13 8.47 42.05
CA SER A 37 13.29 9.92 42.11
C SER A 37 14.73 10.41 42.05
N SER A 38 14.98 11.46 41.26
CA SER A 38 15.59 12.72 41.74
C SER A 38 15.75 13.74 40.60
N GLY A 39 15.06 14.88 40.76
CA GLY A 39 15.43 16.25 40.38
C GLY A 39 16.15 16.56 39.06
N GLY A 40 15.49 17.33 38.21
CA GLY A 40 16.12 18.07 37.11
C GLY A 40 15.12 18.57 36.08
N GLU A 41 14.47 19.70 36.35
CA GLU A 41 13.66 20.43 35.35
C GLU A 41 14.57 21.05 34.29
N SER A 42 14.41 20.63 33.03
CA SER A 42 14.65 21.50 31.87
C SER A 42 13.81 20.99 30.70
N GLY A 43 12.73 21.73 30.40
CA GLY A 43 11.77 21.41 29.35
C GLY A 43 12.36 21.45 27.94
N THR A 44 11.89 20.52 27.11
CA THR A 44 11.35 20.71 25.76
C THR A 44 10.67 19.40 25.41
N ASP A 45 9.40 19.27 25.83
CA ASP A 45 8.53 18.17 25.41
C ASP A 45 8.19 18.37 23.92
N ASP A 46 9.03 17.84 23.03
CA ASP A 46 8.64 17.51 21.66
C ASP A 46 7.62 16.37 21.72
N LYS A 47 6.36 16.70 22.05
CA LYS A 47 5.22 15.84 21.77
C LYS A 47 5.07 15.81 20.24
N LYS A 48 5.85 14.94 19.58
CA LYS A 48 5.48 14.48 18.25
C LYS A 48 4.14 13.80 18.40
N ASP A 49 3.07 14.48 17.98
CA ASP A 49 1.75 13.90 17.86
C ASP A 49 1.91 12.57 17.12
N LYS A 50 1.74 11.48 17.86
CA LYS A 50 1.87 10.15 17.28
C LYS A 50 0.68 9.98 16.37
N ILE A 51 0.94 9.99 15.07
CA ILE A 51 -0.01 9.58 14.06
C ILE A 51 -0.43 8.14 14.42
N VAL A 52 -1.67 7.97 14.85
CA VAL A 52 -2.26 6.66 15.13
C VAL A 52 -3.48 6.47 14.24
N PRO A 53 -3.72 5.27 13.70
CA PRO A 53 -4.95 4.99 12.96
C PRO A 53 -6.17 5.13 13.88
N THR A 54 -7.29 5.59 13.33
CA THR A 54 -8.59 5.61 14.03
C THR A 54 -9.12 4.20 14.21
N LEU A 55 -8.97 3.40 13.16
CA LEU A 55 -9.60 2.10 13.04
C LEU A 55 -8.70 1.18 12.24
N ILE A 56 -8.51 -0.05 12.71
CA ILE A 56 -7.77 -1.11 12.00
C ILE A 56 -8.70 -2.30 11.89
N HIS A 57 -9.00 -2.70 10.66
CA HIS A 57 -9.76 -3.90 10.36
C HIS A 57 -8.86 -4.96 9.78
N GLN A 58 -8.93 -6.18 10.32
CA GLN A 58 -8.46 -7.34 9.58
C GLN A 58 -9.52 -7.68 8.54
N VAL A 59 -9.14 -7.69 7.26
CA VAL A 59 -10.08 -8.03 6.19
C VAL A 59 -10.28 -9.54 6.19
N PRO A 60 -11.52 -10.05 6.32
CA PRO A 60 -11.83 -11.44 6.00
C PRO A 60 -11.43 -11.72 4.55
N ASN A 61 -11.29 -13.00 4.19
CA ASN A 61 -10.72 -13.34 2.88
C ASN A 61 -11.54 -12.81 1.67
N THR A 62 -12.79 -12.35 1.79
CA THR A 62 -13.63 -12.09 0.60
C THR A 62 -14.57 -10.88 0.71
N ASN A 63 -14.12 -9.72 1.21
CA ASN A 63 -15.02 -8.58 1.39
C ASN A 63 -14.84 -7.45 0.38
N LEU A 64 -15.99 -6.96 -0.11
CA LEU A 64 -16.20 -5.64 -0.67
C LEU A 64 -16.13 -4.60 0.46
N LEU A 65 -15.36 -3.53 0.27
CA LEU A 65 -15.27 -2.40 1.21
C LEU A 65 -15.93 -1.17 0.59
N GLY A 66 -17.02 -0.69 1.20
CA GLY A 66 -17.61 0.62 0.95
C GLY A 66 -18.70 0.73 -0.11
N ALA A 67 -19.20 1.97 -0.26
CA ALA A 67 -20.09 2.40 -1.32
C ALA A 67 -19.31 3.37 -2.22
N GLY A 68 -19.19 3.07 -3.51
CA GLY A 68 -18.40 3.83 -4.47
C GLY A 68 -18.68 3.38 -5.89
N GLU A 69 -18.35 4.25 -6.85
CA GLU A 69 -18.68 4.09 -8.27
C GLU A 69 -17.60 3.34 -9.06
N ILE A 70 -16.41 3.20 -8.46
CA ILE A 70 -15.25 2.55 -9.07
C ILE A 70 -14.88 1.32 -8.24
N SER A 71 -15.04 0.14 -8.84
CA SER A 71 -14.65 -1.12 -8.22
C SER A 71 -13.17 -1.43 -8.48
N ILE A 72 -12.38 -1.50 -7.41
CA ILE A 72 -10.94 -1.74 -7.48
C ILE A 72 -10.62 -3.07 -6.78
N VAL A 73 -9.95 -3.96 -7.51
CA VAL A 73 -9.34 -5.18 -6.97
C VAL A 73 -7.90 -4.87 -6.59
N VAL A 74 -7.55 -5.15 -5.34
CA VAL A 74 -6.24 -4.84 -4.76
C VAL A 74 -5.57 -6.11 -4.28
N ILE A 75 -4.35 -6.36 -4.78
CA ILE A 75 -3.51 -7.51 -4.42
C ILE A 75 -2.06 -7.08 -4.24
N SER A 76 -1.28 -7.91 -3.55
CA SER A 76 0.17 -7.79 -3.42
C SER A 76 0.77 -9.14 -3.02
N ASP A 77 2.09 -9.29 -3.13
CA ASP A 77 2.83 -10.42 -2.57
C ASP A 77 2.31 -11.78 -3.08
N THR A 78 1.99 -11.85 -4.37
CA THR A 78 1.54 -13.11 -4.97
C THR A 78 2.68 -14.11 -5.11
N HIS A 79 3.93 -13.64 -5.22
CA HIS A 79 5.14 -14.47 -5.31
C HIS A 79 5.06 -15.59 -6.37
N GLY A 80 4.35 -15.33 -7.47
CA GLY A 80 4.10 -16.27 -8.56
C GLY A 80 2.94 -17.26 -8.33
N ASP A 81 2.17 -17.12 -7.25
CA ASP A 81 0.95 -17.89 -6.96
C ASP A 81 -0.34 -17.15 -7.41
N HIS A 82 -0.24 -16.13 -8.27
CA HIS A 82 -1.37 -15.31 -8.74
C HIS A 82 -2.53 -16.12 -9.34
N ARG A 83 -2.26 -17.30 -9.92
CA ARG A 83 -3.29 -18.20 -10.46
C ARG A 83 -4.17 -18.88 -9.41
N LYS A 84 -3.82 -18.79 -8.11
CA LYS A 84 -4.64 -19.30 -7.00
C LYS A 84 -5.67 -18.27 -6.50
N LEU A 85 -5.62 -17.04 -7.03
CA LEU A 85 -6.55 -15.98 -6.66
C LEU A 85 -7.91 -16.21 -7.33
N ASP A 86 -8.96 -16.16 -6.51
CA ASP A 86 -10.36 -16.12 -6.95
C ASP A 86 -10.68 -14.69 -7.39
N MET A 87 -10.34 -14.36 -8.62
CA MET A 87 -10.50 -13.02 -9.18
C MET A 87 -11.97 -12.72 -9.50
N PRO A 88 -12.52 -11.55 -9.09
CA PRO A 88 -13.88 -11.16 -9.43
C PRO A 88 -14.12 -11.14 -10.94
N PRO A 89 -15.29 -11.58 -11.44
CA PRO A 89 -15.57 -11.59 -12.87
C PRO A 89 -15.62 -10.19 -13.49
N THR A 90 -15.84 -9.16 -12.67
CA THR A 90 -15.95 -7.75 -13.09
C THR A 90 -15.26 -6.85 -12.07
N ALA A 91 -14.49 -5.89 -12.55
CA ALA A 91 -13.97 -4.75 -11.80
C ALA A 91 -13.45 -3.70 -12.80
N ASP A 92 -13.37 -2.43 -12.38
CA ASP A 92 -12.87 -1.35 -13.22
C ASP A 92 -11.34 -1.33 -13.28
N LEU A 93 -10.70 -1.69 -12.16
CA LEU A 93 -9.27 -1.57 -11.97
C LEU A 93 -8.69 -2.71 -11.14
N LEU A 94 -7.57 -3.26 -11.59
CA LEU A 94 -6.70 -4.10 -10.78
C LEU A 94 -5.44 -3.32 -10.38
N ILE A 95 -5.08 -3.35 -9.10
CA ILE A 95 -3.81 -2.84 -8.59
C ILE A 95 -3.03 -3.98 -7.93
N HIS A 96 -1.81 -4.22 -8.41
CA HIS A 96 -0.84 -5.12 -7.78
C HIS A 96 0.31 -4.33 -7.13
N ALA A 97 0.40 -4.37 -5.80
CA ALA A 97 1.32 -3.55 -5.01
C ALA A 97 2.73 -4.17 -4.83
N GLY A 98 3.25 -4.85 -5.85
CA GLY A 98 4.59 -5.45 -5.82
C GLY A 98 4.68 -6.90 -5.33
N ASP A 99 5.87 -7.49 -5.48
CA ASP A 99 6.20 -8.89 -5.18
C ASP A 99 5.34 -9.89 -5.97
N PHE A 100 5.20 -9.65 -7.27
CA PHE A 100 4.53 -10.57 -8.19
C PHE A 100 5.40 -11.77 -8.59
N THR A 101 6.70 -11.75 -8.27
CA THR A 101 7.61 -12.89 -8.43
C THR A 101 8.19 -13.35 -7.10
N LEU A 102 8.71 -14.58 -7.08
CA LEU A 102 9.53 -15.11 -6.01
C LEU A 102 11.00 -14.99 -6.40
N TYR A 103 11.61 -13.87 -6.01
CA TYR A 103 13.02 -13.51 -6.23
C TYR A 103 13.38 -13.25 -7.70
N GLY A 104 12.47 -12.65 -8.46
CA GLY A 104 12.80 -12.14 -9.79
C GLY A 104 13.02 -13.24 -10.84
N LYS A 105 12.42 -14.42 -10.66
CA LYS A 105 12.47 -15.48 -11.67
C LYS A 105 11.78 -15.01 -12.95
N LYS A 106 12.45 -15.19 -14.08
CA LYS A 106 11.97 -14.67 -15.37
C LYS A 106 10.67 -15.36 -15.81
N GLU A 107 10.60 -16.66 -15.56
CA GLU A 107 9.43 -17.48 -15.89
C GLU A 107 8.18 -17.02 -15.13
N GLN A 108 8.37 -16.51 -13.90
CA GLN A 108 7.25 -16.00 -13.09
C GLN A 108 6.72 -14.66 -13.58
N VAL A 109 7.58 -13.73 -14.05
CA VAL A 109 7.09 -12.48 -14.65
C VAL A 109 6.41 -12.73 -16.00
N GLU A 110 6.91 -13.70 -16.78
CA GLU A 110 6.28 -14.11 -18.04
C GLU A 110 4.90 -14.75 -17.77
N ASP A 111 4.79 -15.66 -16.79
CA ASP A 111 3.51 -16.26 -16.40
C ASP A 111 2.54 -15.24 -15.78
N PHE A 112 3.03 -14.35 -14.91
CA PHE A 112 2.25 -13.27 -14.33
C PHE A 112 1.67 -12.35 -15.40
N ASN A 113 2.47 -11.96 -16.41
CA ASN A 113 1.97 -11.17 -17.53
C ASN A 113 0.93 -11.93 -18.37
N CYS A 114 1.11 -13.23 -18.59
CA CYS A 114 0.10 -14.03 -19.28
C CYS A 114 -1.22 -14.04 -18.51
N TRP A 115 -1.17 -14.31 -17.20
CA TRP A 115 -2.34 -14.26 -16.32
C TRP A 115 -3.03 -12.90 -16.32
N LEU A 116 -2.28 -11.78 -16.27
CA LEU A 116 -2.87 -10.44 -16.39
C LEU A 116 -3.67 -10.23 -17.69
N GLY A 117 -3.23 -10.87 -18.79
CA GLY A 117 -3.91 -10.83 -20.08
C GLY A 117 -5.19 -11.66 -20.14
N GLU A 118 -5.35 -12.65 -19.25
CA GLU A 118 -6.55 -13.48 -19.12
C GLU A 118 -7.68 -12.73 -18.37
N LEU A 119 -7.34 -11.70 -17.58
CA LEU A 119 -8.30 -10.97 -16.75
C LEU A 119 -9.13 -9.95 -17.55
N PRO A 120 -10.44 -9.83 -17.27
CA PRO A 120 -11.36 -8.97 -18.04
C PRO A 120 -11.22 -7.47 -17.74
N TYR A 121 -10.41 -7.08 -16.76
CA TYR A 121 -10.31 -5.69 -16.31
C TYR A 121 -9.67 -4.80 -17.38
N ARG A 122 -10.21 -3.61 -17.61
CA ARG A 122 -9.64 -2.69 -18.61
C ARG A 122 -8.26 -2.19 -18.19
N HIS A 123 -8.14 -1.82 -16.92
CA HIS A 123 -6.90 -1.26 -16.36
C HIS A 123 -6.29 -2.23 -15.36
N LYS A 124 -5.00 -2.50 -15.52
CA LYS A 124 -4.17 -3.26 -14.58
C LYS A 124 -2.92 -2.46 -14.28
N ILE A 125 -2.70 -2.11 -13.03
CA ILE A 125 -1.56 -1.31 -12.58
C ILE A 125 -0.67 -2.18 -11.71
N VAL A 126 0.64 -2.12 -11.95
CA VAL A 126 1.63 -2.90 -11.23
C VAL A 126 2.79 -1.99 -10.82
N VAL A 127 3.24 -2.12 -9.57
CA VAL A 127 4.54 -1.60 -9.11
C VAL A 127 5.45 -2.77 -8.71
N ASN A 128 6.75 -2.52 -8.54
CA ASN A 128 7.68 -3.53 -8.03
C ASN A 128 7.60 -3.67 -6.51
N GLY A 129 7.91 -4.87 -6.01
CA GLY A 129 8.30 -5.09 -4.63
C GLY A 129 9.79 -5.39 -4.50
N ASN A 130 10.22 -5.90 -3.34
CA ASN A 130 11.62 -6.23 -3.10
C ASN A 130 12.09 -7.47 -3.88
N HIS A 131 11.19 -8.38 -4.25
CA HIS A 131 11.54 -9.61 -4.96
C HIS A 131 11.96 -9.32 -6.42
N GLU A 132 11.53 -8.20 -6.99
CA GLU A 132 11.91 -7.78 -8.34
C GLU A 132 13.21 -6.95 -8.39
N CYS A 133 13.65 -6.38 -7.27
CA CYS A 133 14.76 -5.41 -7.25
C CYS A 133 16.11 -5.94 -7.78
N ASN A 134 16.35 -7.24 -7.63
CA ASN A 134 17.58 -7.90 -8.08
C ASN A 134 17.38 -8.74 -9.35
N ALA A 135 16.19 -8.69 -9.95
CA ALA A 135 15.92 -9.41 -11.18
C ALA A 135 16.81 -8.89 -12.31
N VAL A 136 17.44 -9.80 -13.06
CA VAL A 136 18.28 -9.45 -14.21
C VAL A 136 17.47 -8.69 -15.28
N TRP A 137 16.17 -8.99 -15.36
CA TRP A 137 15.25 -8.39 -16.32
C TRP A 137 14.57 -7.10 -15.84
N LYS A 138 14.86 -6.59 -14.64
CA LYS A 138 14.16 -5.42 -14.07
C LYS A 138 14.18 -4.19 -14.99
N GLY A 139 15.28 -3.99 -15.73
CA GLY A 139 15.41 -2.88 -16.68
C GLY A 139 14.51 -3.03 -17.93
N SER A 140 13.89 -4.20 -18.11
CA SER A 140 12.96 -4.52 -19.19
C SER A 140 11.55 -4.82 -18.66
N VAL A 141 11.25 -4.54 -17.39
CA VAL A 141 9.96 -4.89 -16.77
C VAL A 141 8.77 -4.31 -17.52
N LYS A 142 8.83 -3.04 -17.96
CA LYS A 142 7.76 -2.41 -18.78
C LYS A 142 7.48 -3.16 -20.09
N LYS A 143 8.50 -3.80 -20.67
CA LYS A 143 8.34 -4.62 -21.88
C LYS A 143 7.77 -6.00 -21.57
N LEU A 144 8.14 -6.58 -20.43
CA LEU A 144 7.69 -7.90 -20.01
C LEU A 144 6.24 -7.89 -19.52
N LEU A 145 5.82 -6.82 -18.83
CA LEU A 145 4.46 -6.62 -18.36
C LEU A 145 3.59 -5.92 -19.42
N SER A 146 3.50 -6.50 -20.62
CA SER A 146 2.74 -5.90 -21.73
C SER A 146 1.22 -5.81 -21.49
N ASN A 147 0.67 -6.58 -20.56
CA ASN A 147 -0.75 -6.60 -20.21
C ASN A 147 -1.09 -5.71 -19.00
N ALA A 148 -0.14 -4.89 -18.53
CA ALA A 148 -0.35 -3.95 -17.45
C ALA A 148 0.39 -2.63 -17.67
N ILE A 149 -0.07 -1.60 -16.97
CA ILE A 149 0.64 -0.33 -16.83
C ILE A 149 1.57 -0.47 -15.64
N PHE A 150 2.87 -0.52 -15.91
CA PHE A 150 3.89 -0.59 -14.87
C PHE A 150 4.36 0.81 -14.48
N LEU A 151 4.25 1.15 -13.19
CA LEU A 151 4.62 2.45 -12.64
C LEU A 151 5.88 2.35 -11.76
N GLN A 152 6.79 3.31 -11.88
CA GLN A 152 8.01 3.39 -11.08
C GLN A 152 8.41 4.84 -10.80
N ASN A 153 7.95 5.38 -9.66
CA ASN A 153 8.01 6.81 -9.33
C ASN A 153 7.33 7.68 -10.40
N GLU A 154 6.16 7.26 -10.86
CA GLU A 154 5.45 7.84 -12.00
C GLU A 154 3.97 8.05 -11.70
N PHE A 155 3.41 9.11 -12.31
CA PHE A 155 1.98 9.39 -12.30
C PHE A 155 1.28 8.72 -13.47
N LEU A 156 0.03 8.34 -13.23
CA LEU A 156 -0.93 7.91 -14.23
C LEU A 156 -2.25 8.62 -13.98
N GLU A 157 -2.80 9.23 -15.02
CA GLU A 157 -4.18 9.72 -15.01
C GLU A 157 -5.02 8.77 -15.87
N LEU A 158 -6.03 8.16 -15.28
CA LEU A 158 -7.05 7.40 -15.98
C LEU A 158 -8.27 8.29 -16.15
N THR A 159 -8.72 8.46 -17.39
CA THR A 159 -9.98 9.12 -17.71
C THR A 159 -11.07 8.09 -17.96
N ASP A 160 -12.31 8.45 -17.68
CA ASP A 160 -13.50 7.67 -18.00
C ASP A 160 -13.53 6.28 -17.33
N ILE A 161 -13.25 6.24 -16.01
CA ILE A 161 -13.31 5.03 -15.18
C ILE A 161 -14.66 4.92 -14.44
N GLY A 162 -14.98 3.72 -13.95
CA GLY A 162 -16.25 3.40 -13.30
C GLY A 162 -17.32 2.94 -14.28
N GLU A 163 -18.46 2.50 -13.75
CA GLU A 163 -19.57 1.94 -14.54
C GLU A 163 -20.08 2.93 -15.61
N GLU A 164 -20.24 4.20 -15.23
CA GLU A 164 -20.71 5.27 -16.12
C GLU A 164 -19.59 5.93 -16.94
N LYS A 165 -18.32 5.56 -16.70
CA LYS A 165 -17.14 6.10 -17.41
C LYS A 165 -17.07 7.63 -17.40
N ASN A 166 -17.39 8.23 -16.28
CA ASN A 166 -17.42 9.68 -16.04
C ASN A 166 -16.43 10.12 -14.96
N ASN A 167 -15.71 9.17 -14.35
CA ASN A 167 -14.74 9.47 -13.29
C ASN A 167 -13.31 9.58 -13.86
N ASN A 168 -12.48 10.37 -13.18
CA ASN A 168 -11.03 10.42 -13.40
C ASN A 168 -10.29 9.89 -12.17
N LEU A 169 -9.12 9.27 -12.35
CA LEU A 169 -8.28 8.87 -11.22
C LEU A 169 -6.83 9.22 -11.47
N ARG A 170 -6.22 9.89 -10.49
CA ARG A 170 -4.79 10.16 -10.45
C ARG A 170 -4.09 9.18 -9.51
N ILE A 171 -3.18 8.42 -10.07
CA ILE A 171 -2.51 7.31 -9.39
C ILE A 171 -1.00 7.56 -9.44
N TYR A 172 -0.35 7.51 -8.28
CA TYR A 172 1.11 7.53 -8.19
C TYR A 172 1.64 6.16 -7.79
N GLY A 173 2.47 5.57 -8.64
CA GLY A 173 3.14 4.30 -8.35
C GLY A 173 4.59 4.51 -7.97
N MET A 174 5.00 4.05 -6.78
CA MET A 174 6.36 4.21 -6.27
C MET A 174 7.29 3.09 -6.76
N ASP A 175 8.57 3.41 -6.91
CA ASP A 175 9.61 2.38 -6.91
C ASP A 175 9.79 1.80 -5.51
N PHE A 176 10.26 0.56 -5.43
CA PHE A 176 10.48 -0.08 -4.14
C PHE A 176 11.57 0.66 -3.34
N SER A 177 11.21 1.02 -2.11
CA SER A 177 12.14 1.50 -1.10
C SER A 177 11.88 0.73 0.19
N TRP A 178 12.94 0.19 0.80
CA TRP A 178 12.84 -0.38 2.16
C TRP A 178 12.44 0.75 3.14
N PRO A 179 11.70 0.46 4.23
CA PRO A 179 11.29 1.47 5.19
C PRO A 179 12.38 2.49 5.56
N CYS A 180 12.18 3.73 5.14
CA CYS A 180 13.12 4.81 5.34
C CYS A 180 12.86 5.43 6.72
N LEU A 181 13.78 5.21 7.65
CA LEU A 181 13.69 5.79 9.01
C LEU A 181 13.93 7.31 9.04
N GLY A 182 14.52 7.87 7.97
CA GLY A 182 14.76 9.31 7.78
C GLY A 182 13.88 9.87 6.65
N GLY A 183 14.41 10.78 5.83
CA GLY A 183 13.74 11.20 4.58
C GLY A 183 13.98 10.22 3.43
N ASN A 184 13.15 10.32 2.39
CA ASN A 184 13.39 9.67 1.10
C ASN A 184 13.22 10.73 -0.01
N PRO A 185 14.26 11.04 -0.79
CA PRO A 185 14.17 12.04 -1.85
C PRO A 185 13.07 11.77 -2.87
N ALA A 186 12.78 10.50 -3.16
CA ALA A 186 11.69 10.13 -4.07
C ALA A 186 10.33 10.60 -3.52
N PHE A 187 10.17 10.59 -2.19
CA PHE A 187 8.92 11.03 -1.57
C PHE A 187 8.83 12.54 -1.58
N GLU A 188 9.95 13.25 -1.37
CA GLU A 188 10.01 14.71 -1.37
C GLU A 188 9.78 15.33 -2.75
N GLN A 189 10.08 14.59 -3.82
CA GLN A 189 9.92 15.05 -5.21
C GLN A 189 8.48 14.95 -5.73
N ILE A 190 7.56 14.34 -4.99
CA ILE A 190 6.16 14.25 -5.39
C ILE A 190 5.49 15.61 -5.13
N ASP A 191 5.10 16.29 -6.21
CA ASP A 191 4.62 17.68 -6.20
C ASP A 191 3.22 17.87 -6.83
N MET A 192 2.62 16.79 -7.35
CA MET A 192 1.28 16.80 -7.95
C MET A 192 0.27 16.09 -7.04
N PRO A 193 -1.01 16.52 -7.01
CA PRO A 193 -2.07 15.84 -6.26
C PRO A 193 -2.37 14.45 -6.86
N MET A 194 -2.77 13.51 -6.00
CA MET A 194 -3.17 12.15 -6.39
C MET A 194 -4.32 11.63 -5.53
N ASP A 195 -5.11 10.73 -6.09
CA ASP A 195 -6.17 10.02 -5.37
C ASP A 195 -5.62 8.77 -4.68
N ILE A 196 -4.77 8.03 -5.40
CA ILE A 196 -4.24 6.73 -4.98
C ILE A 196 -2.71 6.76 -5.01
N LEU A 197 -2.10 6.39 -3.88
CA LEU A 197 -0.66 6.16 -3.75
C LEU A 197 -0.39 4.66 -3.61
N ILE A 198 0.45 4.10 -4.47
CA ILE A 198 0.82 2.68 -4.43
C ILE A 198 2.29 2.56 -4.01
N SER A 199 2.54 1.94 -2.86
CA SER A 199 3.86 1.67 -2.32
C SER A 199 3.93 0.24 -1.81
N HIS A 200 4.88 -0.57 -2.24
CA HIS A 200 4.97 -1.94 -1.75
C HIS A 200 5.18 -2.00 -0.21
N CYS A 201 6.01 -1.10 0.34
CA CYS A 201 6.18 -0.97 1.79
C CYS A 201 5.00 -0.20 2.42
N PRO A 202 4.41 -0.69 3.54
CA PRO A 202 3.37 0.04 4.25
C PRO A 202 3.92 1.28 4.98
N ALA A 203 3.04 2.23 5.29
CA ALA A 203 3.35 3.41 6.10
C ALA A 203 3.47 3.02 7.59
N ASP A 204 4.42 3.61 8.32
CA ASP A 204 4.58 3.36 9.77
C ASP A 204 3.29 3.73 10.52
N GLY A 205 2.79 2.78 11.31
CA GLY A 205 1.57 2.93 12.09
C GLY A 205 0.28 2.45 11.40
N PHE A 206 0.31 2.11 10.11
CA PHE A 206 -0.88 1.72 9.35
C PHE A 206 -0.69 0.37 8.67
N VAL A 207 -1.42 -0.66 9.13
CA VAL A 207 -1.42 -2.02 8.54
C VAL A 207 -0.01 -2.55 8.25
N ASP A 208 0.91 -2.28 9.19
CA ASP A 208 2.35 -2.41 9.00
C ASP A 208 3.03 -3.35 10.02
N ASN A 209 2.32 -3.78 11.05
CA ASN A 209 2.85 -4.53 12.19
C ASN A 209 4.15 -3.93 12.76
N ARG A 210 4.21 -2.58 12.85
CA ARG A 210 5.37 -1.79 13.33
C ARG A 210 6.64 -1.91 12.49
N MET A 211 6.50 -2.32 11.24
CA MET A 211 7.59 -2.45 10.27
C MET A 211 7.45 -1.46 9.10
N GLY A 212 6.49 -0.54 9.18
CA GLY A 212 6.22 0.43 8.13
C GLY A 212 7.28 1.53 8.04
N CYS A 213 7.14 2.35 7.01
CA CYS A 213 8.06 3.43 6.65
C CYS A 213 7.62 4.78 7.25
N PRO A 214 8.36 5.36 8.21
CA PRO A 214 8.02 6.66 8.77
C PRO A 214 8.05 7.79 7.75
N ALA A 215 9.00 7.74 6.81
CA ALA A 215 9.08 8.71 5.71
C ALA A 215 7.84 8.67 4.81
N LEU A 216 7.27 7.47 4.59
CA LEU A 216 6.07 7.30 3.77
C LEU A 216 4.85 7.84 4.51
N THR A 217 4.76 7.63 5.83
CA THR A 217 3.73 8.25 6.67
C THR A 217 3.80 9.77 6.53
N GLN A 218 4.98 10.37 6.71
CA GLN A 218 5.14 11.83 6.57
C GLN A 218 4.74 12.33 5.17
N ALA A 219 5.15 11.63 4.11
CA ALA A 219 4.79 11.99 2.75
C ALA A 219 3.28 11.87 2.50
N THR A 220 2.65 10.82 3.00
CA THR A 220 1.21 10.58 2.89
C THR A 220 0.41 11.72 3.53
N PHE A 221 0.74 12.14 4.76
CA PHE A 221 0.02 13.23 5.42
C PHE A 221 0.32 14.61 4.82
N ARG A 222 1.42 14.76 4.09
CA ARG A 222 1.70 15.96 3.29
C ARG A 222 0.91 15.99 1.99
N LEU A 223 0.84 14.86 1.29
CA LEU A 223 0.24 14.73 -0.04
C LEU A 223 -1.27 14.49 -0.01
N LYS A 224 -1.77 13.95 1.11
CA LYS A 224 -3.17 13.63 1.37
C LYS A 224 -3.85 12.79 0.25
N PRO A 225 -3.25 11.68 -0.22
CA PRO A 225 -4.00 10.75 -1.06
C PRO A 225 -5.18 10.19 -0.27
N ARG A 226 -6.27 9.85 -0.93
CA ARG A 226 -7.45 9.26 -0.29
C ARG A 226 -7.26 7.78 -0.01
N LEU A 227 -6.41 7.14 -0.80
CA LEU A 227 -6.08 5.73 -0.68
C LEU A 227 -4.58 5.49 -0.79
N VAL A 228 -4.03 4.71 0.15
CA VAL A 228 -2.66 4.22 0.14
C VAL A 228 -2.68 2.69 0.09
N ILE A 229 -2.11 2.12 -0.96
CA ILE A 229 -2.08 0.68 -1.18
C ILE A 229 -0.65 0.15 -0.99
N SER A 230 -0.54 -0.93 -0.23
CA SER A 230 0.72 -1.60 0.09
C SER A 230 0.59 -3.12 0.22
N GLY A 231 1.72 -3.76 0.53
CA GLY A 231 1.82 -5.19 0.82
C GLY A 231 2.98 -5.45 1.79
N HIS A 232 3.90 -6.34 1.41
CA HIS A 232 5.20 -6.61 2.03
C HIS A 232 5.13 -7.28 3.42
N ILE A 233 4.37 -6.70 4.34
CA ILE A 233 4.23 -7.22 5.70
C ILE A 233 3.00 -8.12 5.77
N HIS A 234 3.16 -9.40 5.42
CA HIS A 234 2.06 -10.35 5.22
C HIS A 234 1.13 -10.49 6.43
N ASN A 235 1.70 -10.48 7.64
CA ASN A 235 0.93 -10.60 8.88
C ASN A 235 0.19 -9.30 9.27
N ALA A 236 0.42 -8.21 8.55
CA ALA A 236 -0.21 -6.92 8.77
C ALA A 236 -1.32 -6.61 7.76
N ARG A 237 -1.66 -7.57 6.88
CA ARG A 237 -2.79 -7.44 5.94
C ARG A 237 -4.03 -6.92 6.67
N GLY A 238 -4.63 -5.88 6.11
CA GLY A 238 -5.72 -5.18 6.74
C GLY A 238 -6.07 -3.88 6.02
N VAL A 239 -7.05 -3.20 6.60
CA VAL A 239 -7.41 -1.83 6.24
C VAL A 239 -7.31 -0.97 7.48
N ALA A 240 -6.82 0.25 7.36
CA ALA A 240 -6.86 1.24 8.42
C ALA A 240 -7.20 2.63 7.90
N THR A 241 -7.80 3.48 8.73
CA THR A 241 -8.03 4.90 8.42
C THR A 241 -7.21 5.83 9.31
N SER A 242 -6.83 6.99 8.78
CA SER A 242 -6.25 8.09 9.57
C SER A 242 -7.24 8.66 10.58
N GLN A 243 -6.74 9.39 11.59
CA GLN A 243 -7.53 9.98 12.71
C GLN A 243 -8.76 10.80 12.28
N ASP A 244 -8.63 11.50 11.17
CA ASP A 244 -9.64 12.34 10.53
C ASP A 244 -10.52 11.57 9.54
N ASP A 245 -10.23 10.28 9.34
CA ASP A 245 -10.79 9.40 8.32
C ASP A 245 -10.67 9.96 6.89
N GLU A 246 -9.66 10.81 6.62
CA GLU A 246 -9.38 11.34 5.27
C GLU A 246 -8.60 10.37 4.38
N ILE A 247 -7.78 9.49 4.99
CA ILE A 247 -6.86 8.61 4.27
C ILE A 247 -7.13 7.16 4.67
N THR A 248 -7.40 6.31 3.68
CA THR A 248 -7.50 4.86 3.85
C THR A 248 -6.19 4.19 3.46
N PHE A 249 -5.70 3.29 4.31
CA PHE A 249 -4.51 2.49 4.11
C PHE A 249 -4.89 1.01 3.95
N ILE A 250 -4.37 0.37 2.92
CA ILE A 250 -4.59 -1.05 2.64
C ILE A 250 -3.24 -1.76 2.56
N ASN A 251 -3.11 -2.86 3.30
CA ASN A 251 -2.08 -3.85 3.07
C ASN A 251 -2.76 -5.08 2.45
N ALA A 252 -2.49 -5.30 1.16
CA ALA A 252 -3.15 -6.28 0.31
C ALA A 252 -2.34 -7.57 0.12
N ALA A 253 -1.37 -7.85 1.00
CA ALA A 253 -0.58 -9.07 0.92
C ALA A 253 -1.46 -10.32 0.83
N THR A 254 -1.30 -11.10 -0.24
CA THR A 254 -2.03 -12.34 -0.49
C THR A 254 -1.29 -13.56 0.05
N ALA A 255 0.03 -13.45 0.20
CA ALA A 255 0.82 -14.43 0.94
C ALA A 255 0.50 -14.46 2.44
N ARG A 256 0.74 -15.61 3.06
CA ARG A 256 0.84 -15.80 4.51
C ARG A 256 2.13 -16.52 4.81
N GLY A 257 2.66 -16.34 6.03
CA GLY A 257 3.70 -17.18 6.63
C GLY A 257 4.79 -17.63 5.65
N GLY A 258 5.73 -16.74 5.32
CA GLY A 258 6.66 -16.93 4.20
C GLY A 258 6.01 -16.51 2.89
N HIS A 259 6.36 -17.13 1.77
CA HIS A 259 5.97 -16.66 0.42
C HIS A 259 4.83 -17.47 -0.21
N SER A 260 4.07 -18.23 0.58
CA SER A 260 3.00 -19.09 0.06
C SER A 260 1.68 -18.34 0.03
N PHE A 261 0.90 -18.57 -1.02
CA PHE A 261 -0.48 -18.09 -1.09
C PHE A 261 -1.28 -18.46 0.17
N GLY A 262 -2.06 -17.50 0.68
CA GLY A 262 -2.92 -17.74 1.83
C GLY A 262 -4.18 -16.89 1.93
N GLN A 263 -4.32 -15.81 1.15
CA GLN A 263 -5.43 -14.85 1.24
C GLN A 263 -5.87 -14.40 -0.14
N GLN A 264 -7.18 -14.25 -0.32
CA GLN A 264 -7.79 -13.81 -1.58
C GLN A 264 -7.68 -12.27 -1.77
N PRO A 265 -8.03 -11.72 -2.94
CA PRO A 265 -7.97 -10.27 -3.18
C PRO A 265 -8.80 -9.44 -2.21
N ILE A 266 -8.40 -8.17 -1.99
CA ILE A 266 -9.25 -7.16 -1.35
C ILE A 266 -10.00 -6.43 -2.45
N ILE A 267 -11.31 -6.27 -2.31
CA ILE A 267 -12.13 -5.52 -3.27
C ILE A 267 -12.65 -4.28 -2.57
N ILE A 268 -12.45 -3.10 -3.16
CA ILE A 268 -12.92 -1.84 -2.61
C ILE A 268 -13.80 -1.13 -3.63
N GLN A 269 -14.78 -0.39 -3.12
CA GLN A 269 -15.53 0.59 -3.87
C GLN A 269 -14.95 1.97 -3.56
N PHE A 270 -14.44 2.64 -4.59
CA PHE A 270 -13.81 3.94 -4.49
C PHE A 270 -14.72 5.01 -5.09
N VAL A 271 -14.85 6.14 -4.40
CA VAL A 271 -15.63 7.30 -4.85
C VAL A 271 -14.63 8.32 -5.38
N ASN A 272 -14.74 8.80 -6.63
CA ASN A 272 -13.97 9.98 -7.03
C ASN A 272 -14.60 11.25 -6.43
N ALA A 273 -13.78 12.20 -5.97
CA ALA A 273 -14.29 13.40 -5.30
C ALA A 273 -14.48 14.60 -6.23
N ASP A 274 -14.03 14.51 -7.49
CA ASP A 274 -14.12 15.62 -8.44
C ASP A 274 -15.58 16.06 -8.74
N ASP A 275 -16.59 15.23 -8.43
CA ASP A 275 -18.01 15.59 -8.56
C ASP A 275 -18.63 16.25 -7.32
N ASN A 276 -17.86 16.47 -6.23
CA ASN A 276 -18.44 16.70 -4.91
C ASN A 276 -18.04 18.03 -4.24
N GLU A 277 -17.33 18.97 -4.85
CA GLU A 277 -17.12 20.29 -4.21
C GLU A 277 -18.44 21.01 -3.94
N GLN A 278 -19.41 20.96 -4.88
CA GLN A 278 -20.76 21.50 -4.68
C GLN A 278 -21.61 20.64 -3.72
N GLN A 279 -21.51 19.31 -3.79
CA GLN A 279 -22.31 18.42 -2.97
C GLN A 279 -21.79 18.32 -1.52
N CYS A 280 -20.50 18.50 -1.26
CA CYS A 280 -19.91 18.48 0.08
C CYS A 280 -20.30 19.72 0.89
N GLU A 281 -20.45 20.87 0.24
CA GLU A 281 -21.00 22.07 0.87
C GLU A 281 -22.49 21.89 1.21
N GLU A 282 -23.28 21.30 0.31
CA GLU A 282 -24.68 20.96 0.59
C GLU A 282 -24.85 19.84 1.65
N ASN A 283 -23.99 18.83 1.64
CA ASN A 283 -24.04 17.71 2.59
C ASN A 283 -23.54 18.11 3.99
N ARG A 284 -22.60 19.06 4.09
CA ARG A 284 -22.26 19.74 5.35
C ARG A 284 -23.39 20.64 5.84
N ALA A 285 -24.10 21.31 4.93
CA ALA A 285 -25.26 22.14 5.28
C ALA A 285 -26.49 21.31 5.70
N THR A 286 -26.66 20.08 5.19
CA THR A 286 -27.84 19.23 5.42
C THR A 286 -27.63 18.06 6.38
N GLY A 287 -26.42 17.84 6.92
CA GLY A 287 -26.15 16.81 7.92
C GLY A 287 -26.14 15.36 7.40
N ARG A 288 -26.13 15.15 6.08
CA ARG A 288 -26.23 13.82 5.44
C ARG A 288 -24.95 12.98 5.48
N VAL A 289 -23.80 13.56 5.84
CA VAL A 289 -22.51 12.86 5.96
C VAL A 289 -22.56 11.68 6.96
N MET A 290 -23.47 11.73 7.93
CA MET A 290 -23.64 10.64 8.91
C MET A 290 -24.29 9.37 8.30
N ALA A 291 -25.10 9.49 7.24
CA ALA A 291 -25.89 8.37 6.73
C ALA A 291 -25.08 7.37 5.89
N VAL A 292 -24.13 7.86 5.08
CA VAL A 292 -23.22 6.98 4.30
C VAL A 292 -22.15 6.37 5.22
N ARG A 293 -21.71 7.10 6.24
CA ARG A 293 -20.78 6.62 7.27
C ARG A 293 -21.36 5.50 8.14
N GLN A 294 -22.64 5.59 8.51
CA GLN A 294 -23.31 4.55 9.31
C GLN A 294 -23.44 3.24 8.52
N ALA A 295 -23.73 3.29 7.22
CA ALA A 295 -23.80 2.09 6.37
C ALA A 295 -22.45 1.36 6.24
N PHE A 296 -21.33 2.08 6.29
CA PHE A 296 -19.99 1.49 6.31
C PHE A 296 -19.65 0.84 7.66
N ILE A 297 -20.08 1.45 8.77
CA ILE A 297 -19.89 0.93 10.13
C ILE A 297 -20.77 -0.31 10.37
N ASP A 298 -22.02 -0.29 9.90
CA ASP A 298 -23.00 -1.37 10.09
C ASP A 298 -22.66 -2.64 9.28
N TYR A 299 -21.79 -2.54 8.27
CA TYR A 299 -21.31 -3.71 7.51
C TYR A 299 -20.14 -4.45 8.21
N PHE A 300 -19.46 -3.82 9.18
CA PHE A 300 -18.27 -4.35 9.86
C PHE A 300 -18.47 -4.66 11.35
N MET A 301 -19.67 -4.47 11.90
CA MET A 301 -20.09 -4.89 13.24
C MET A 301 -20.99 -6.13 13.15
#